data_AF-A0A2T7TRF1-F1
#
_entry.id   AF-A0A2T7TRF1-F1
#
_cell.length_a   1.000
_cell.length_b   1.000
_cell.length_c   1.000
_cell.angle_alpha   90.00
_cell.angle_beta   90.00
_cell.angle_gamma   90.00
#
_symmetry.space_group_name_H-M   'P 1'
#
loop_
_entity.id
_entity.type
_entity.pdbx_description
1 polymer ?
#
loop_
_entity_poly.entity_id
_entity_poly.type
_entity_poly.pdbx_seq_one_letter_code
_entity_poly.pdbx_strand_id
1 'polypeptide(L)'
;MPDALARHSYYQFLIEGLLKPEIDAIIESVRNEDKELFNIDAEQAVLGAILIDNDAYYRASIIDPEDFSEDLHKRIFEVVRALIPSGEVVTPITIARLFGDQDLGNITLVKYLARLAAEAADITDVRGHVLTVYALSKYRSQMEVQEQKT
;
A
#
# COMPACT_ATOMS: atom_id res chain seq x y z
N MET A 1 18.92 0.73 11.33
CA MET A 1 18.08 0.18 10.25
C MET A 1 18.93 -0.77 9.43
N PRO A 2 18.47 -2.01 9.11
CA PRO A 2 19.17 -2.87 8.16
C PRO A 2 19.27 -2.17 6.81
N ASP A 3 20.34 -2.44 6.05
CA ASP A 3 20.45 -1.95 4.67
C ASP A 3 19.34 -2.56 3.77
N ALA A 4 19.21 -2.04 2.55
CA ALA A 4 18.15 -2.43 1.62
C ALA A 4 18.15 -3.94 1.28
N LEU A 5 19.32 -4.58 1.23
CA LEU A 5 19.45 -6.02 0.95
C LEU A 5 18.97 -6.85 2.14
N ALA A 6 19.38 -6.46 3.35
CA ALA A 6 18.94 -7.12 4.59
C ALA A 6 17.42 -6.99 4.81
N ARG A 7 16.85 -5.85 4.44
CA ARG A 7 15.40 -5.62 4.46
C ARG A 7 14.65 -6.53 3.49
N HIS A 8 15.13 -6.64 2.25
CA HIS A 8 14.52 -7.51 1.25
C HIS A 8 14.54 -8.99 1.69
N SER A 9 15.68 -9.48 2.16
CA SER A 9 15.80 -10.86 2.67
C SER A 9 14.91 -11.12 3.89
N TYR A 10 14.76 -10.14 4.78
CA TYR A 10 13.87 -10.25 5.95
C TYR A 10 12.40 -10.36 5.55
N TYR A 11 11.92 -9.51 4.65
CA TYR A 11 10.53 -9.58 4.19
C TYR A 11 10.25 -10.84 3.40
N GLN A 12 11.16 -11.28 2.53
CA GLN A 12 11.01 -12.55 1.83
C GLN A 12 10.89 -13.72 2.81
N PHE A 13 11.71 -13.75 3.86
CA PHE A 13 11.60 -14.77 4.90
C PHE A 13 10.25 -14.69 5.65
N LEU A 14 9.78 -13.49 6.01
CA LEU A 14 8.47 -13.32 6.65
C LEU A 14 7.31 -13.75 5.74
N ILE A 15 7.39 -13.39 4.46
CA ILE A 15 6.37 -13.72 3.46
C ILE A 15 6.30 -15.23 3.32
N GLU A 16 7.41 -15.89 2.99
CA GLU A 16 7.45 -17.35 2.79
C GLU A 16 7.16 -18.14 4.07
N GLY A 17 7.64 -17.65 5.23
CA GLY A 17 7.61 -18.39 6.48
C GLY A 17 6.37 -18.16 7.36
N LEU A 18 5.72 -17.01 7.25
CA LEU A 18 4.63 -16.62 8.16
C LEU A 18 3.37 -16.13 7.44
N LEU A 19 3.51 -15.39 6.35
CA LEU A 19 2.38 -14.72 5.70
C LEU A 19 1.80 -15.48 4.51
N LYS A 20 2.56 -16.43 3.94
CA LYS A 20 2.18 -17.17 2.74
C LYS A 20 0.80 -17.80 2.81
N PRO A 21 0.39 -18.48 3.92
CA PRO A 21 -0.96 -19.05 3.99
C PRO A 21 -2.08 -17.99 3.93
N GLU A 22 -1.87 -16.82 4.56
CA GLU A 22 -2.83 -15.71 4.53
C GLU A 22 -2.91 -15.09 3.13
N ILE A 23 -1.75 -14.89 2.49
CA ILE A 23 -1.66 -14.36 1.12
C ILE A 23 -2.34 -15.31 0.12
N ASP A 24 -2.04 -16.60 0.19
CA ASP A 24 -2.64 -17.62 -0.68
C ASP A 24 -4.17 -17.69 -0.48
N ALA A 25 -4.65 -17.57 0.76
CA ALA A 25 -6.08 -17.54 1.04
C ALA A 25 -6.78 -16.31 0.43
N ILE A 26 -6.14 -15.13 0.49
CA ILE A 26 -6.66 -13.91 -0.16
C ILE A 26 -6.73 -14.12 -1.68
N ILE A 27 -5.65 -14.61 -2.31
CA ILE A 27 -5.61 -14.86 -3.76
C ILE A 27 -6.70 -15.86 -4.18
N GLU A 28 -6.85 -16.96 -3.44
CA GLU A 28 -7.84 -17.97 -3.76
C GLU A 28 -9.28 -17.44 -3.62
N SER A 29 -9.56 -16.58 -2.64
CA SER A 29 -10.87 -15.92 -2.53
C SER A 29 -11.19 -15.03 -3.73
N VAL A 30 -10.21 -14.28 -4.24
CA VAL A 30 -10.35 -13.38 -5.38
C VAL A 30 -10.53 -14.16 -6.68
N ARG A 31 -9.74 -15.23 -6.85
CA ARG A 31 -9.79 -16.10 -8.03
C ARG A 31 -11.17 -16.74 -8.24
N ASN A 32 -11.88 -17.04 -7.17
CA ASN A 32 -13.19 -17.69 -7.23
C ASN A 32 -14.35 -16.73 -7.48
N GLU A 33 -14.13 -15.41 -7.42
CA GLU A 33 -15.18 -14.38 -7.46
C GLU A 33 -15.15 -13.48 -8.72
N ASP A 34 -14.30 -13.75 -9.73
CA ASP A 34 -14.06 -12.84 -10.88
C ASP A 34 -13.81 -11.38 -10.45
N LYS A 35 -13.15 -11.22 -9.30
CA LYS A 35 -12.99 -9.95 -8.62
C LYS A 35 -11.77 -9.18 -9.16
N GLU A 36 -11.84 -7.85 -9.07
CA GLU A 36 -10.75 -6.97 -9.51
C GLU A 36 -9.42 -7.33 -8.82
N LEU A 37 -8.31 -7.23 -9.58
CA LEU A 37 -6.95 -7.55 -9.12
C LEU A 37 -6.29 -6.39 -8.35
N PHE A 38 -7.12 -5.55 -7.74
CA PHE A 38 -6.76 -4.42 -6.90
C PHE A 38 -7.90 -4.13 -5.92
N ASN A 39 -7.59 -3.40 -4.84
CA ASN A 39 -8.59 -3.03 -3.85
C ASN A 39 -8.30 -1.61 -3.37
N ILE A 40 -9.05 -0.65 -3.94
CA ILE A 40 -8.87 0.78 -3.65
C ILE A 40 -9.12 1.08 -2.17
N ASP A 41 -10.11 0.44 -1.54
CA ASP A 41 -10.41 0.64 -0.13
C ASP A 41 -9.24 0.19 0.75
N ALA A 42 -8.59 -0.92 0.41
CA ALA A 42 -7.40 -1.40 1.10
C ALA A 42 -6.21 -0.45 0.90
N GLU A 43 -6.00 0.07 -0.31
CA GLU A 43 -4.96 1.06 -0.58
C GLU A 43 -5.18 2.35 0.24
N GLN A 44 -6.41 2.87 0.25
CA GLN A 44 -6.81 4.05 1.01
C GLN A 44 -6.64 3.85 2.52
N ALA A 45 -7.01 2.67 3.03
CA ALA A 45 -6.81 2.28 4.41
C ALA A 45 -5.34 2.32 4.83
N VAL A 46 -4.46 1.73 4.00
CA VAL A 46 -3.01 1.70 4.27
C VAL A 46 -2.44 3.12 4.28
N LEU A 47 -2.73 3.92 3.26
CA LEU A 47 -2.22 5.28 3.17
C LEU A 47 -2.76 6.17 4.29
N GLY A 48 -4.06 6.09 4.58
CA GLY A 48 -4.68 6.83 5.67
C GLY A 48 -4.05 6.48 7.01
N ALA A 49 -3.85 5.20 7.30
CA ALA A 49 -3.23 4.75 8.56
C ALA A 49 -1.82 5.31 8.72
N ILE A 50 -1.01 5.29 7.65
CA ILE A 50 0.33 5.88 7.64
C ILE A 50 0.29 7.38 7.90
N LEU A 51 -0.65 8.10 7.30
CA LEU A 51 -0.76 9.56 7.43
C LEU A 51 -1.23 10.02 8.82
N ILE A 52 -1.89 9.14 9.59
CA ILE A 52 -2.27 9.37 10.99
C ILE A 52 -1.15 8.93 11.94
N ASP A 53 -0.60 7.75 11.69
CA ASP A 53 0.42 7.10 12.51
C ASP A 53 1.55 6.61 11.61
N ASN A 54 2.66 7.34 11.58
CA ASN A 54 3.82 7.00 10.77
C ASN A 54 4.45 5.65 11.16
N ASP A 55 4.18 5.09 12.36
CA ASP A 55 4.65 3.75 12.70
C ASP A 55 3.91 2.66 11.90
N ALA A 56 2.72 2.95 11.39
CA ALA A 56 2.01 2.07 10.45
C ALA A 56 2.82 1.81 9.18
N TYR A 57 3.72 2.71 8.78
CA TYR A 57 4.60 2.49 7.62
C TYR A 57 5.47 1.25 7.78
N TYR A 58 6.01 0.97 8.97
CA TYR A 58 6.88 -0.19 9.14
C TYR A 58 6.12 -1.51 8.94
N ARG A 59 4.82 -1.55 9.24
CA ARG A 59 3.94 -2.69 8.93
C ARG A 59 3.62 -2.75 7.44
N ALA A 60 3.42 -1.61 6.79
CA ALA A 60 3.18 -1.50 5.35
C ALA A 60 4.45 -1.66 4.50
N SER A 61 5.64 -1.62 5.07
CA SER A 61 6.91 -1.63 4.31
C SER A 61 7.23 -2.93 3.57
N ILE A 62 6.35 -3.94 3.65
CA ILE A 62 6.41 -5.17 2.84
C ILE A 62 5.89 -4.96 1.41
N ILE A 63 5.07 -3.92 1.18
CA ILE A 63 4.62 -3.51 -0.15
C ILE A 63 5.53 -2.41 -0.72
N ASP A 64 5.71 -2.43 -2.04
CA ASP A 64 6.39 -1.41 -2.81
C ASP A 64 5.37 -0.47 -3.49
N PRO A 65 5.74 0.75 -3.93
CA PRO A 65 4.84 1.64 -4.66
C PRO A 65 4.11 0.95 -5.81
N GLU A 66 4.79 0.08 -6.55
CA GLU A 66 4.27 -0.63 -7.71
C GLU A 66 3.16 -1.64 -7.37
N ASP A 67 2.99 -1.99 -6.09
CA ASP A 67 1.91 -2.86 -5.65
C ASP A 67 0.54 -2.13 -5.67
N PHE A 68 0.54 -0.81 -5.51
CA PHE A 68 -0.66 0.02 -5.64
C PHE A 68 -1.12 0.08 -7.10
N SER A 69 -2.43 0.09 -7.32
CA SER A 69 -3.02 0.23 -8.65
C SER A 69 -3.09 1.69 -9.10
N GLU A 70 -3.52 2.57 -8.20
CA GLU A 70 -3.73 4.00 -8.44
C GLU A 70 -2.41 4.79 -8.47
N ASP A 71 -2.17 5.54 -9.53
CA ASP A 71 -0.92 6.30 -9.71
C ASP A 71 -0.70 7.35 -8.61
N LEU A 72 -1.78 7.95 -8.10
CA LEU A 72 -1.70 8.86 -6.96
C LEU A 72 -1.20 8.13 -5.70
N HIS A 73 -1.68 6.91 -5.46
CA HIS A 73 -1.28 6.12 -4.29
C HIS A 73 0.18 5.68 -4.37
N LYS A 74 0.64 5.25 -5.56
CA LYS A 74 2.06 4.94 -5.83
C LYS A 74 2.95 6.11 -5.42
N ARG A 75 2.63 7.31 -5.90
CA ARG A 75 3.39 8.53 -5.63
C ARG A 75 3.36 8.92 -4.15
N ILE A 76 2.21 8.81 -3.48
CA ILE A 76 2.12 9.10 -2.03
C ILE A 76 3.01 8.13 -1.25
N PHE A 77 2.91 6.83 -1.55
CA PHE A 77 3.70 5.81 -0.86
C PHE A 77 5.20 5.95 -1.12
N GLU A 78 5.60 6.36 -2.31
CA GLU A 78 6.99 6.67 -2.65
C GLU A 78 7.56 7.79 -1.74
N VAL A 79 6.81 8.87 -1.54
CA VAL A 79 7.20 9.95 -0.63
C VAL A 79 7.31 9.46 0.81
N VAL A 80 6.30 8.73 1.28
CA VAL A 80 6.27 8.12 2.62
C VAL A 80 7.51 7.25 2.84
N ARG A 81 7.81 6.37 1.87
CA ARG A 81 8.95 5.44 1.90
C ARG A 81 10.28 6.17 1.97
N ALA A 82 10.39 7.34 1.34
CA ALA A 82 11.62 8.13 1.36
C ALA A 82 11.79 8.88 2.69
N LEU A 83 10.72 9.46 3.23
CA LEU A 83 10.79 10.43 4.33
C LEU A 83 10.71 9.79 5.73
N ILE A 84 9.82 8.82 5.95
CA ILE A 84 9.64 8.24 7.30
C ILE A 84 10.92 7.57 7.81
N PRO A 85 11.64 6.76 7.02
CA PRO A 85 12.90 6.17 7.48
C PRO A 85 14.01 7.17 7.78
N SER A 86 13.96 8.38 7.22
CA SER A 86 14.91 9.46 7.54
C SER A 86 14.52 10.24 8.81
N GLY A 87 13.44 9.86 9.49
CA GLY A 87 12.97 10.50 10.71
C GLY A 87 12.06 11.71 10.47
N GLU A 88 11.62 11.93 9.23
CA GLU A 88 10.68 12.99 8.88
C GLU A 88 9.25 12.56 9.19
N VAL A 89 8.45 13.50 9.70
CA VAL A 89 7.02 13.28 9.97
C VAL A 89 6.20 13.59 8.73
N VAL A 90 5.50 12.57 8.21
CA VAL A 90 4.68 12.68 7.02
C VAL A 90 3.20 12.76 7.42
N THR A 91 2.55 13.85 7.03
CA THR A 91 1.13 14.12 7.29
C THR A 91 0.41 14.44 5.98
N PRO A 92 -0.94 14.51 5.97
CA PRO A 92 -1.69 15.01 4.81
C PRO A 92 -1.17 16.36 4.29
N ILE A 93 -0.77 17.26 5.20
CA ILE A 93 -0.23 18.59 4.85
C ILE A 93 1.16 18.46 4.21
N THR A 94 2.01 17.56 4.71
CA THR A 94 3.33 17.28 4.12
C THR A 94 3.19 16.86 2.66
N ILE A 95 2.30 15.90 2.37
CA ILE A 95 2.06 15.41 1.01
C ILE A 95 1.48 16.52 0.12
N ALA A 96 0.45 17.23 0.60
CA ALA A 96 -0.18 18.31 -0.16
C ALA A 96 0.83 19.41 -0.56
N ARG A 97 1.74 19.78 0.36
CA ARG A 97 2.79 20.77 0.07
C ARG A 97 3.74 20.30 -1.03
N LEU A 98 4.12 19.02 -1.03
CA LEU A 98 5.06 18.47 -2.02
C LEU A 98 4.41 18.33 -3.40
N PHE A 99 3.11 18.02 -3.43
CA PHE A 99 2.40 17.74 -4.68
C PHE A 99 1.73 18.98 -5.28
N GLY A 100 1.62 20.05 -4.49
CA GLY A 100 0.90 21.26 -4.86
C GLY A 100 -0.61 21.05 -4.92
N ASP A 101 -1.32 22.10 -5.33
CA ASP A 101 -2.75 22.01 -5.57
C ASP A 101 -3.01 21.17 -6.83
N GLN A 102 -3.66 20.03 -6.64
CA GLN A 102 -4.12 19.16 -7.71
C GLN A 102 -5.63 18.99 -7.62
N ASP A 103 -6.29 19.10 -8.77
CA ASP A 103 -7.69 18.75 -8.94
C ASP A 103 -7.78 17.27 -9.34
N LEU A 104 -8.45 16.46 -8.50
CA LEU A 104 -8.68 15.04 -8.74
C LEU A 104 -10.10 14.83 -9.34
N GLY A 105 -10.58 15.83 -10.08
CA GLY A 105 -11.87 15.88 -10.74
C GLY A 105 -12.94 16.50 -9.85
N ASN A 106 -13.41 15.74 -8.84
CA ASN A 106 -14.52 16.16 -7.97
C ASN A 106 -14.07 16.63 -6.59
N ILE A 107 -12.81 16.41 -6.24
CA ILE A 107 -12.21 16.76 -4.95
C ILE A 107 -10.79 17.26 -5.16
N THR A 108 -10.33 18.16 -4.30
CA THR A 108 -8.94 18.58 -4.30
C THR A 108 -8.07 17.54 -3.59
N LEU A 109 -6.78 17.49 -3.92
CA LEU A 109 -5.82 16.61 -3.25
C LEU A 109 -5.84 16.79 -1.72
N VAL A 110 -5.89 18.04 -1.24
CA VAL A 110 -5.97 18.33 0.20
C VAL A 110 -7.19 17.68 0.85
N LYS A 111 -8.36 17.78 0.20
CA LYS A 111 -9.60 17.16 0.70
C LYS A 111 -9.52 15.63 0.65
N TYR A 112 -8.90 15.08 -0.40
CA TYR A 112 -8.70 13.65 -0.52
C TYR A 112 -7.82 13.11 0.61
N LEU A 113 -6.66 13.70 0.84
CA LEU A 113 -5.74 13.28 1.90
C LEU A 113 -6.35 13.41 3.30
N ALA A 114 -7.14 14.48 3.53
CA ALA A 114 -7.90 14.63 4.77
C ALA A 114 -8.95 13.52 4.95
N ARG A 115 -9.62 13.11 3.86
CA ARG A 115 -10.57 11.99 3.89
C ARG A 115 -9.87 10.67 4.22
N LEU A 116 -8.73 10.37 3.59
CA LEU A 116 -7.94 9.17 3.91
C LEU A 116 -7.60 9.09 5.39
N ALA A 117 -7.12 10.20 5.96
CA ALA A 117 -6.78 10.27 7.38
C ALA A 117 -8.01 10.24 8.30
N ALA A 118 -9.19 10.66 7.85
CA ALA A 118 -10.41 10.54 8.63
C ALA A 118 -10.93 9.10 8.65
N GLU A 119 -11.01 8.46 7.48
CA GLU A 119 -11.51 7.09 7.33
C GLU A 119 -10.61 6.07 8.01
N ALA A 120 -9.29 6.30 7.99
CA ALA A 120 -8.35 5.40 8.66
C ALA A 120 -8.32 5.49 10.19
N ALA A 121 -8.93 6.52 10.79
CA ALA A 121 -8.99 6.65 12.25
C ALA A 121 -9.80 5.51 12.90
N ASP A 122 -10.76 4.94 12.15
CA ASP A 122 -11.61 3.84 12.61
C ASP A 122 -11.07 2.45 12.20
N ILE A 123 -9.94 2.39 11.48
CA ILE A 123 -9.38 1.14 10.97
C ILE A 123 -8.57 0.44 12.05
N THR A 124 -9.00 -0.77 12.39
CA THR A 124 -8.34 -1.62 13.37
C THR A 124 -7.37 -2.63 12.75
N ASP A 125 -7.64 -3.08 11.52
CA ASP A 125 -6.84 -4.11 10.83
C ASP A 125 -6.04 -3.55 9.64
N VAL A 126 -5.07 -2.69 9.94
CA VAL A 126 -4.13 -2.18 8.92
C VAL A 126 -3.35 -3.32 8.26
N ARG A 127 -3.01 -4.38 9.01
CA ARG A 127 -2.23 -5.51 8.49
C ARG A 127 -3.01 -6.27 7.41
N GLY A 128 -4.29 -6.55 7.62
CA GLY A 128 -5.14 -7.21 6.63
C GLY A 128 -5.21 -6.43 5.32
N HIS A 129 -5.31 -5.10 5.40
CA HIS A 129 -5.28 -4.24 4.20
C HIS A 129 -3.93 -4.27 3.48
N VAL A 130 -2.81 -4.21 4.20
CA VAL A 130 -1.46 -4.36 3.61
C VAL A 130 -1.32 -5.69 2.88
N LEU A 131 -1.74 -6.79 3.51
CA LEU A 131 -1.68 -8.12 2.89
C LEU A 131 -2.58 -8.23 1.67
N THR A 132 -3.75 -7.58 1.70
CA THR A 132 -4.66 -7.53 0.55
C THR A 132 -3.99 -6.84 -0.64
N VAL A 133 -3.40 -5.66 -0.44
CA VAL A 133 -2.67 -4.92 -1.50
C VAL A 133 -1.52 -5.78 -2.05
N TYR A 134 -0.72 -6.38 -1.17
CA TYR A 134 0.39 -7.24 -1.57
C TYR A 134 -0.08 -8.44 -2.40
N ALA A 135 -1.06 -9.19 -1.89
CA ALA A 135 -1.55 -10.42 -2.52
C ALA A 135 -2.12 -10.15 -3.92
N LEU A 136 -2.94 -9.10 -4.05
CA LEU A 136 -3.55 -8.72 -5.32
C LEU A 136 -2.52 -8.26 -6.35
N SER A 137 -1.51 -7.48 -5.93
CA SER A 137 -0.41 -7.09 -6.81
C SER A 137 0.38 -8.28 -7.33
N LYS A 138 0.73 -9.24 -6.46
CA LYS A 138 1.47 -10.43 -6.88
C LYS A 138 0.65 -11.31 -7.81
N TYR A 139 -0.65 -11.44 -7.55
CA TYR A 139 -1.52 -12.19 -8.44
C TYR A 139 -1.66 -11.51 -9.81
N ARG A 140 -1.85 -10.19 -9.85
CA ARG A 140 -1.84 -9.40 -11.09
C ARG A 140 -0.57 -9.63 -11.92
N SER A 141 0.58 -9.52 -11.28
CA SER A 141 1.89 -9.75 -11.93
C SER A 141 2.02 -11.17 -12.49
N GLN A 142 1.50 -12.18 -11.78
CA GLN A 142 1.54 -13.57 -12.23
C GLN A 142 0.65 -13.80 -13.47
N MET A 143 -0.53 -13.17 -13.51
CA MET A 143 -1.45 -13.28 -14.64
C MET A 143 -0.86 -12.65 -15.91
N GLU A 144 -0.25 -11.46 -15.80
CA GLU A 144 0.43 -10.79 -16.91
C GLU A 144 1.56 -11.65 -17.51
N VAL A 145 2.34 -12.34 -16.67
CA VAL A 145 3.41 -13.25 -17.12
C VAL A 145 2.87 -14.50 -17.80
N GLN A 146 1.67 -14.97 -17.43
CA GLN A 146 1.05 -16.14 -18.07
C GLN A 146 0.48 -15.80 -19.44
N GLU A 147 -0.10 -14.61 -19.61
CA GLU A 147 -0.62 -14.12 -20.90
C GLU A 147 0.49 -13.97 -21.95
N GLN A 148 1.67 -13.48 -21.56
CA GLN A 148 2.80 -13.28 -22.48
C GLN A 148 3.46 -14.57 -22.98
N LYS A 149 3.14 -15.72 -22.36
CA LYS A 149 3.69 -17.04 -22.73
C LYS A 149 2.79 -17.82 -23.68
N THR A 150 1.61 -17.29 -24.01
CA THR A 150 0.63 -17.90 -24.92
C THR A 150 0.67 -17.21 -26.28
#